data_AF-A0A4R9B106-F1
#
_entry.id   AF-A0A4R9B106-F1
#
_cell.length_a   1.000
_cell.length_b   1.000
_cell.length_c   1.000
_cell.angle_alpha   90.00
_cell.angle_beta   90.00
_cell.angle_gamma   90.00
#
_symmetry.space_group_name_H-M   'P 1'
#
loop_
_entity.id
_entity.type
_entity.pdbx_description
1 polymer ?
#
loop_
_entity_poly.entity_id
_entity_poly.type
_entity_poly.pdbx_seq_one_letter_code
_entity_poly.pdbx_strand_id
1 'polypeptide(L)'
;MPRQSSRHDEWLEVLNQLETSLGSGARDAVLAAAGERFSTGVQWRAPEHLGQLPPDLEERARSLLAGQLELIREIEDARRSASVHLAAVRNILSTKHTEHAVYLDVAG
;
A
#
# COMPACT_ATOMS: atom_id res chain seq x y z
N MET A 1 39.37 15.90 5.66
CA MET A 1 38.20 15.35 6.37
C MET A 1 37.14 14.92 5.33
N PRO A 2 37.15 13.68 4.79
CA PRO A 2 36.23 13.29 3.71
C PRO A 2 35.18 12.21 4.07
N ARG A 3 35.27 11.52 5.22
CA ARG A 3 34.41 10.36 5.54
C ARG A 3 32.99 10.72 5.98
N GLN A 4 32.75 11.94 6.44
CA GLN A 4 31.45 12.36 6.96
C GLN A 4 30.49 12.75 5.83
N SER A 5 31.00 13.40 4.79
CA SER A 5 30.23 13.76 3.58
C SER A 5 29.71 12.51 2.87
N SER A 6 30.55 11.48 2.70
CA SER A 6 30.12 10.23 2.05
C SER A 6 28.97 9.54 2.78
N ARG A 7 28.97 9.54 4.13
CA ARG A 7 27.84 8.97 4.89
C ARG A 7 26.57 9.81 4.79
N HIS A 8 26.70 11.12 4.72
CA HIS A 8 25.56 12.00 4.52
C HIS A 8 24.93 11.76 3.14
N ASP A 9 25.75 11.63 2.10
CA ASP A 9 25.31 11.32 0.74
C ASP A 9 24.65 9.94 0.65
N GLU A 10 25.22 8.94 1.33
CA GLU A 10 24.60 7.60 1.43
C GLU A 10 23.24 7.64 2.16
N TRP A 11 23.12 8.41 3.25
CA TRP A 11 21.83 8.62 3.92
C TRP A 11 20.80 9.33 3.04
N LEU A 12 21.24 10.33 2.27
CA LEU A 12 20.39 11.03 1.30
C LEU A 12 19.86 10.06 0.25
N GLU A 13 20.71 9.18 -0.28
CA GLU A 13 20.31 8.20 -1.28
C GLU A 13 19.29 7.20 -0.74
N VAL A 14 19.45 6.75 0.50
CA VAL A 14 18.48 5.87 1.17
C VAL A 14 17.13 6.56 1.33
N LEU A 15 17.11 7.84 1.74
CA LEU A 15 15.88 8.61 1.86
C LEU A 15 15.22 8.85 0.48
N ASN A 16 16.01 9.16 -0.56
CA ASN A 16 15.51 9.29 -1.94
C ASN A 16 14.88 7.99 -2.45
N GLN A 17 15.52 6.85 -2.17
CA GLN A 17 15.00 5.54 -2.55
C GLN A 17 13.69 5.23 -1.83
N LEU A 18 13.60 5.54 -0.54
CA LEU A 18 12.37 5.37 0.23
C LEU A 18 11.23 6.26 -0.28
N GLU A 19 11.49 7.53 -0.57
CA GLU A 19 10.49 8.43 -1.16
C GLU A 19 10.00 7.95 -2.53
N THR A 20 10.92 7.47 -3.37
CA THR A 20 10.58 6.89 -4.68
C THR A 20 9.72 5.62 -4.51
N SER A 21 10.05 4.79 -3.53
CA SER A 21 9.28 3.57 -3.21
C SER A 21 7.88 3.91 -2.70
N LEU A 22 7.74 4.97 -1.90
CA LEU A 22 6.43 5.44 -1.40
C LEU A 22 5.56 5.95 -2.56
N GLY A 23 6.13 6.77 -3.45
CA GLY A 23 5.42 7.28 -4.62
C GLY A 23 5.01 6.19 -5.62
N SER A 24 5.82 5.15 -5.76
CA SER A 24 5.53 4.00 -6.63
C SER A 24 4.50 3.06 -6.00
N GLY A 25 4.64 2.74 -4.71
CA GLY A 25 3.72 1.85 -3.99
C GLY A 25 2.29 2.39 -3.93
N ALA A 26 2.10 3.70 -3.77
CA ALA A 26 0.77 4.31 -3.83
C ALA A 26 0.13 4.17 -5.22
N ARG A 27 0.91 4.35 -6.30
CA ARG A 27 0.43 4.18 -7.68
C ARG A 27 0.11 2.73 -7.99
N ASP A 28 0.98 1.81 -7.60
CA ASP A 28 0.78 0.37 -7.79
C ASP A 28 -0.44 -0.12 -7.01
N ALA A 29 -0.69 0.40 -5.81
CA ALA A 29 -1.87 0.08 -5.03
C ALA A 29 -3.18 0.47 -5.71
N VAL A 30 -3.21 1.60 -6.44
CA VAL A 30 -4.38 2.04 -7.21
C VAL A 30 -4.59 1.19 -8.47
N LEU A 31 -3.50 0.75 -9.11
CA LEU A 31 -3.56 -0.02 -10.36
C LEU A 31 -3.76 -1.52 -10.13
N ALA A 32 -3.44 -2.03 -8.94
CA ALA A 32 -3.52 -3.46 -8.62
C ALA A 32 -4.97 -3.98 -8.72
N ALA A 33 -5.16 -5.03 -9.52
CA ALA A 33 -6.42 -5.73 -9.61
C ALA A 33 -6.71 -6.53 -8.32
N ALA A 34 -7.99 -6.70 -7.99
CA ALA A 34 -8.42 -7.46 -6.82
C ALA A 34 -7.88 -8.90 -6.85
N GLY A 35 -6.88 -9.20 -6.01
CA GLY A 35 -6.28 -10.52 -5.87
C GLY A 35 -4.81 -10.63 -6.27
N GLU A 36 -4.21 -9.59 -6.85
CA GLU A 36 -2.75 -9.58 -7.06
C GLU A 36 -2.01 -9.41 -5.73
N ARG A 37 -1.01 -10.28 -5.50
CA ARG A 37 -0.09 -10.10 -4.38
C ARG A 37 0.77 -8.89 -4.70
N PHE A 38 0.72 -7.89 -3.82
CA PHE A 38 1.66 -6.78 -3.82
C PHE A 38 3.08 -7.33 -3.75
N SER A 39 3.76 -7.38 -4.89
CA SER A 39 5.22 -7.35 -4.90
C SER A 39 5.55 -5.87 -4.77
N THR A 40 5.78 -5.41 -3.54
CA THR A 40 6.60 -4.22 -3.35
C THR A 40 7.96 -4.60 -3.94
N GLY A 41 8.18 -4.34 -5.25
CA GLY A 41 9.28 -4.88 -6.04
C GLY A 41 10.68 -4.53 -5.48
N VAL A 42 10.73 -3.71 -4.44
CA VAL A 42 11.91 -3.40 -3.66
C VAL A 42 11.74 -3.99 -2.26
N GLN A 43 12.44 -5.09 -1.97
CA GLN A 43 12.68 -5.51 -0.59
C GLN A 43 13.66 -4.51 0.04
N TRP A 44 13.12 -3.40 0.55
CA TRP A 44 13.94 -2.41 1.24
C TRP A 44 14.61 -3.06 2.45
N ARG A 45 15.93 -2.87 2.57
CA ARG A 45 16.72 -3.36 3.70
C ARG A 45 17.37 -2.17 4.36
N ALA A 46 17.21 -2.07 5.68
CA ALA A 46 17.81 -1.00 6.46
C ALA A 46 19.34 -1.06 6.32
N PRO A 47 20.00 0.06 6.01
CA PRO A 47 21.46 0.11 5.89
C PRO A 47 22.13 0.05 7.27
N GLU A 48 22.67 -1.11 7.64
CA GLU A 48 23.26 -1.35 8.97
C GLU A 48 24.57 -0.58 9.23
N HIS A 49 25.26 -0.15 8.17
CA HIS A 49 26.58 0.48 8.23
C HIS A 49 26.53 2.02 8.34
N LEU A 50 25.36 2.62 8.17
CA LEU A 50 25.20 4.07 8.01
C LEU A 50 25.26 4.87 9.32
N GLY A 51 25.27 4.19 10.48
CA GLY A 51 25.40 4.84 11.78
C GLY A 51 24.17 5.70 12.13
N GLN A 52 24.38 6.79 12.86
CA GLN A 52 23.29 7.71 13.24
C GLN A 52 22.89 8.61 12.06
N LEU A 53 21.59 8.89 11.94
CA LEU A 53 21.05 9.82 10.95
C LEU A 53 21.57 11.25 11.23
N PRO A 54 22.09 11.97 10.22
CA PRO A 54 22.45 13.37 10.35
C PRO A 54 21.25 14.24 10.77
N PRO A 55 21.41 15.22 11.68
CA PRO A 55 20.31 16.03 12.19
C PRO A 55 19.58 16.83 11.10
N ASP A 56 20.30 17.25 10.06
CA ASP A 56 19.72 17.98 8.92
C ASP A 56 18.73 17.12 8.09
N LEU A 57 18.81 15.80 8.20
CA LEU A 57 17.94 14.85 7.50
C LEU A 57 16.80 14.32 8.39
N GLU A 58 16.80 14.66 9.68
CA GLU A 58 15.82 14.17 10.65
C GLU A 58 14.40 14.59 10.27
N GLU A 59 14.21 15.86 9.90
CA GLU A 59 12.90 16.39 9.53
C GLU A 59 12.34 15.72 8.27
N ARG A 60 13.23 15.41 7.31
CA ARG A 60 12.88 14.67 6.10
C ARG A 60 12.48 13.23 6.42
N ALA A 61 13.25 12.54 7.26
CA ALA A 61 12.92 11.20 7.71
C ALA A 61 11.58 11.15 8.47
N ARG A 62 11.30 12.16 9.30
CA ARG A 62 10.02 12.31 10.01
C ARG A 62 8.84 12.52 9.04
N SER A 63 9.02 13.38 8.05
CA SER A 63 8.01 13.63 7.01
C SER A 63 7.70 12.37 6.19
N LEU A 64 8.75 11.63 5.83
CA LEU A 64 8.63 10.35 5.13
C LEU A 64 7.87 9.31 5.97
N LEU A 65 8.17 9.20 7.27
CA LEU A 65 7.45 8.29 8.17
C LEU A 65 5.97 8.66 8.29
N ALA A 66 5.65 9.94 8.39
CA ALA A 66 4.27 10.41 8.40
C ALA A 66 3.52 10.03 7.11
N GLY A 67 4.16 10.20 5.95
CA GLY A 67 3.60 9.80 4.66
C GLY A 67 3.39 8.28 4.53
N GLN A 68 4.34 7.47 5.04
CA GLN A 68 4.20 6.01 5.09
C GLN A 68 3.01 5.57 5.94
N LEU A 69 2.85 6.16 7.13
CA LEU A 69 1.72 5.85 8.02
C LEU A 69 0.38 6.25 7.42
N GLU A 70 0.33 7.39 6.72
CA GLU A 70 -0.89 7.83 6.05
C GLU A 70 -1.28 6.89 4.90
N LEU A 71 -0.32 6.49 4.06
CA LEU A 71 -0.58 5.53 2.99
C LEU A 71 -1.09 4.18 3.54
N ILE A 72 -0.54 3.71 4.67
CA ILE A 72 -1.04 2.50 5.33
C ILE A 72 -2.51 2.65 5.72
N ARG A 73 -2.89 3.79 6.32
CA ARG A 73 -4.29 4.06 6.69
C ARG A 73 -5.21 4.06 5.48
N GLU A 74 -4.83 4.75 4.40
CA GLU A 74 -5.60 4.80 3.17
C GLU A 74 -5.84 3.40 2.57
N ILE A 75 -4.79 2.56 2.53
CA ILE A 75 -4.90 1.18 2.06
C ILE A 75 -5.82 0.35 2.96
N GLU A 76 -5.71 0.50 4.28
CA GLU A 76 -6.57 -0.22 5.24
C GLU A 76 -8.04 0.17 5.12
N ASP A 77 -8.33 1.46 4.93
CA ASP A 77 -9.68 1.98 4.74
C ASP A 77 -10.28 1.53 3.41
N ALA A 78 -9.50 1.57 2.33
CA ALA A 78 -9.89 1.02 1.03
C ALA A 78 -10.22 -0.48 1.14
N ARG A 79 -9.36 -1.26 1.81
CA ARG A 79 -9.60 -2.69 2.06
C ARG A 79 -10.87 -2.93 2.86
N ARG A 80 -11.13 -2.13 3.90
CA ARG A 80 -12.34 -2.23 4.73
C ARG A 80 -13.60 -1.95 3.91
N SER A 81 -13.60 -0.87 3.13
CA SER A 81 -14.70 -0.50 2.24
C SER A 81 -15.00 -1.61 1.22
N ALA A 82 -13.97 -2.11 0.54
CA ALA A 82 -14.11 -3.21 -0.42
C ALA A 82 -14.68 -4.48 0.23
N SER A 83 -14.27 -4.79 1.46
CA SER A 83 -14.78 -5.95 2.21
C SER A 83 -16.27 -5.84 2.51
N VAL A 84 -16.74 -4.65 2.88
CA VAL A 84 -18.18 -4.38 3.11
C VAL A 84 -18.97 -4.56 1.81
N HIS A 85 -18.48 -4.01 0.69
CA HIS A 85 -19.14 -4.18 -0.61
C HIS A 85 -19.19 -5.65 -1.05
N LEU A 86 -18.11 -6.40 -0.88
CA LEU A 86 -18.09 -7.83 -1.18
C LEU A 86 -19.04 -8.63 -0.29
N ALA A 87 -19.16 -8.29 0.99
CA ALA A 87 -20.13 -8.93 1.89
C ALA A 87 -21.57 -8.67 1.43
N ALA A 88 -21.88 -7.44 0.99
CA ALA A 88 -23.20 -7.11 0.44
C ALA A 88 -23.51 -7.91 -0.84
N VAL A 89 -22.55 -7.97 -1.78
CA VAL A 89 -22.71 -8.77 -3.01
C VAL A 89 -22.90 -10.25 -2.70
N ARG A 90 -22.09 -10.81 -1.80
CA ARG A 90 -22.23 -12.21 -1.36
C ARG A 90 -23.58 -12.48 -0.73
N ASN A 91 -24.10 -11.57 0.09
CA ASN A 91 -25.42 -11.71 0.71
C ASN A 91 -26.53 -11.75 -0.36
N ILE A 92 -26.49 -10.84 -1.35
CA ILE A 92 -27.46 -10.82 -2.46
C ILE A 92 -27.41 -12.11 -3.28
N LEU A 93 -26.21 -12.64 -3.54
CA LEU A 93 -26.07 -13.91 -4.28
C LEU A 93 -26.63 -15.08 -3.47
N SER A 94 -26.36 -15.14 -2.17
CA SER A 94 -26.90 -16.17 -1.28
C SER A 94 -28.42 -16.11 -1.17
N THR A 95 -29.03 -14.92 -1.07
CA THR A 95 -30.49 -14.79 -1.00
C THR A 95 -31.17 -15.16 -2.31
N LYS A 96 -30.60 -14.77 -3.46
CA LYS A 96 -31.07 -15.22 -4.78
C LYS A 96 -30.96 -16.73 -4.99
N HIS A 97 -29.99 -17.39 -4.35
CA HIS A 97 -29.87 -18.84 -4.43
C HIS A 97 -30.99 -19.58 -3.66
N THR A 98 -31.55 -18.94 -2.63
CA THR A 98 -32.69 -19.45 -1.85
C THR A 98 -34.02 -19.21 -2.55
N GLU A 99 -34.15 -18.10 -3.28
CA GLU A 99 -35.31 -17.81 -4.12
C GLU A 99 -35.15 -18.46 -5.50
N HIS A 100 -35.44 -19.76 -5.57
CA HIS A 100 -35.51 -20.48 -6.84
C HIS A 100 -36.33 -19.71 -7.87
N ALA A 101 -35.71 -19.34 -8.99
CA ALA A 101 -36.38 -18.72 -10.12
C ALA A 101 -37.42 -19.69 -10.69
N VAL A 102 -38.69 -19.48 -10.35
CA VAL A 102 -39.82 -20.19 -10.93
C VAL A 102 -40.04 -19.63 -12.33
N TYR A 103 -39.62 -20.37 -13.35
CA TYR A 103 -40.06 -20.14 -14.72
C TYR A 103 -41.53 -20.57 -14.81
N LEU A 104 -42.44 -19.60 -14.75
CA LEU A 104 -43.84 -19.80 -15.11
C LEU A 104 -43.90 -19.88 -16.63
N ASP A 105 -43.87 -21.09 -17.18
CA ASP A 105 -44.13 -21.32 -18.59
C ASP A 105 -45.63 -21.09 -18.85
N VAL A 106 -45.94 -19.89 -19.33
CA VAL A 106 -47.27 -19.53 -19.84
C VAL A 106 -47.43 -20.13 -21.25
N ALA A 107 -47.56 -21.45 -21.30
CA ALA A 107 -48.13 -22.12 -22.46
C ALA A 107 -49.67 -22.07 -22.33
N GLY A 108 -50.30 -21.46 -23.34
CA GLY A 108 -51.72 -21.08 -23.39
C GLY A 108 -52.72 -22.22 -23.50
#